data_AF-A0A2G2H3M8-F1
#
_entry.id   AF-A0A2G2H3M8-F1
#
_cell.length_a   1.000
_cell.length_b   1.000
_cell.length_c   1.000
_cell.angle_alpha   90.00
_cell.angle_beta   90.00
_cell.angle_gamma   90.00
#
_symmetry.space_group_name_H-M   'P 1'
#
loop_
_entity.id
_entity.type
_entity.pdbx_description
1 polymer ?
#
loop_
_entity_poly.entity_id
_entity_poly.type
_entity_poly.pdbx_seq_one_letter_code
_entity_poly.pdbx_strand_id
1 'polypeptide(L)'
;MKNWLVTASLLAVPLVSSAWEFRGEVALEGRYFTQDSPYPRADYSTNGSGYIKPEVFHEWNNRDDLFTFIPYARVDEHDTERTHWDIRELSWIHVGDGWESRVGIRKVFWGVTEGRHLVDIINQTDQVDQVDGEEKLGQPMINLSTVRDWGIVDVFVLPGFRERTYAGEEGRPRTPLPVSDNAQYESSKENQRVDFAIRYQQYFDNGLELAVSHFSGTSRDPLLIPDSLTLAELQALIATGQLPSGSDPEFTPLYNVIDQTGLELQYLNSGWLWKLEAISRSGQGERFNAVDGGFEYTQVGLLDTATDLGWIVEYIWEDRDDSLASPLASDVLLGTRFTFNDVASTEILAGIIYDTEDEEKAISLESSRRFGNSLKASLEARFYTDTRKPQSASQLYRDALRNVNTNPGLGPISRSDFIQAELVYYF
;
A
#
# COMPACT_ATOMS: atom_id res chain seq x y z
N MET A 1 7.72 -41.55 71.39
CA MET A 1 8.10 -41.29 69.99
C MET A 1 6.82 -41.09 69.21
N LYS A 2 6.47 -39.84 68.87
CA LYS A 2 5.21 -39.49 68.22
C LYS A 2 5.58 -38.68 66.96
N ASN A 3 5.54 -39.35 65.81
CA ASN A 3 5.86 -38.75 64.52
C ASN A 3 4.74 -37.78 64.13
N TRP A 4 5.11 -36.53 63.82
CA TRP A 4 4.22 -35.58 63.17
C TRP A 4 4.30 -35.79 61.66
N LEU A 5 3.17 -36.19 61.06
CA LEU A 5 2.97 -36.23 59.62
C LEU A 5 2.80 -34.78 59.13
N VAL A 6 3.79 -34.28 58.39
CA VAL A 6 3.68 -33.03 57.64
C VAL A 6 2.85 -33.34 56.39
N THR A 7 1.63 -32.81 56.34
CA THR A 7 0.77 -32.86 55.16
C THR A 7 1.26 -31.81 54.18
N ALA A 8 1.86 -32.23 53.07
CA ALA A 8 2.23 -31.35 51.97
C ALA A 8 0.96 -31.00 51.17
N SER A 9 0.50 -29.75 51.28
CA SER A 9 -0.55 -29.23 50.41
C SER A 9 0.00 -29.10 48.99
N LEU A 10 -0.41 -30.00 48.09
CA LEU A 10 -0.26 -29.81 46.66
C LEU A 10 -1.09 -28.59 46.24
N LEU A 11 -0.42 -27.47 45.97
CA LEU A 11 -0.97 -26.38 45.17
C LEU A 11 -1.07 -26.89 43.73
N ALA A 12 -2.26 -27.40 43.36
CA ALA A 12 -2.61 -27.59 41.98
C ALA A 12 -2.80 -26.20 41.35
N VAL A 13 -1.78 -25.71 40.66
CA VAL A 13 -1.93 -24.58 39.74
C VAL A 13 -2.74 -25.11 38.55
N PRO A 14 -3.93 -24.56 38.26
CA PRO A 14 -4.61 -24.91 37.02
C PRO A 14 -3.74 -24.39 35.86
N LEU A 15 -3.19 -25.31 35.07
CA LEU A 15 -2.60 -25.02 33.76
C LEU A 15 -3.75 -24.62 32.82
N VAL A 16 -4.21 -23.38 32.93
CA VAL A 16 -4.91 -22.73 31.83
C VAL A 16 -3.80 -22.27 30.88
N SER A 17 -3.52 -23.10 29.87
CA SER A 17 -2.62 -22.74 28.77
C SER A 17 -3.33 -21.71 27.89
N SER A 18 -3.35 -20.47 28.34
CA SER A 18 -3.62 -19.31 27.49
C SER A 18 -2.41 -19.19 26.56
N ALA A 19 -2.50 -19.76 25.35
CA ALA A 19 -1.37 -19.82 24.44
C ALA A 19 -1.09 -18.39 23.93
N TRP A 20 -0.05 -17.78 24.50
CA TRP A 20 0.62 -16.67 23.86
C TRP A 20 1.49 -17.26 22.76
N GLU A 21 1.19 -16.94 21.53
CA GLU A 21 1.98 -17.32 20.38
C GLU A 21 2.90 -16.16 20.03
N PHE A 22 4.17 -16.48 19.82
CA PHE A 22 5.17 -15.54 19.38
C PHE A 22 5.76 -16.09 18.09
N ARG A 23 5.65 -15.30 17.03
CA ARG A 23 6.26 -15.56 15.73
C ARG A 23 6.77 -14.26 15.16
N GLY A 24 7.47 -14.31 14.05
CA GLY A 24 7.82 -13.08 13.35
C GLY A 24 8.77 -13.29 12.21
N GLU A 25 9.21 -12.17 11.67
CA GLU A 25 10.22 -12.17 10.61
C GLU A 25 11.29 -11.10 10.82
N VAL A 26 12.49 -11.43 10.34
CA VAL A 26 13.60 -10.50 10.14
C VAL A 26 13.99 -10.58 8.67
N ALA A 27 14.19 -9.44 8.02
CA ALA A 27 14.61 -9.39 6.64
C ALA A 27 15.86 -8.54 6.43
N LEU A 28 16.61 -8.91 5.40
CA LEU A 28 17.67 -8.10 4.79
C LEU A 28 17.31 -7.85 3.33
N GLU A 29 17.48 -6.61 2.90
CA GLU A 29 17.17 -6.15 1.56
C GLU A 29 18.40 -5.48 0.95
N GLY A 30 18.64 -5.75 -0.33
CA GLY A 30 19.61 -5.05 -1.14
C GLY A 30 18.96 -4.59 -2.45
N ARG A 31 19.03 -3.29 -2.72
CA ARG A 31 18.50 -2.66 -3.94
C ARG A 31 19.65 -2.11 -4.79
N TYR A 32 19.62 -2.39 -6.08
CA TYR A 32 20.54 -1.86 -7.07
C TYR A 32 19.77 -1.04 -8.10
N PHE A 33 20.20 0.20 -8.29
CA PHE A 33 19.62 1.10 -9.28
C PHE A 33 20.44 1.09 -10.56
N THR A 34 19.76 0.94 -11.70
CA THR A 34 20.42 0.81 -13.01
C THR A 34 20.71 2.17 -13.65
N GLN A 35 20.30 3.27 -13.01
CA GLN A 35 20.36 4.62 -13.52
C GLN A 35 20.77 5.62 -12.42
N ASP A 36 21.52 6.65 -12.83
CA ASP A 36 21.88 7.79 -11.99
C ASP A 36 20.62 8.56 -11.56
N SER A 37 20.61 9.03 -10.32
CA SER A 37 19.50 9.81 -9.81
C SER A 37 19.52 11.22 -10.41
N PRO A 38 18.35 11.78 -10.80
CA PRO A 38 18.28 13.18 -11.18
C PRO A 38 18.41 14.12 -9.96
N TYR A 39 18.42 13.55 -8.73
CA TYR A 39 18.51 14.26 -7.46
C TYR A 39 19.88 13.99 -6.82
N PRO A 40 20.79 14.99 -6.74
CA PRO A 40 22.17 14.77 -6.31
C PRO A 40 22.32 14.14 -4.92
N ARG A 41 21.40 14.42 -3.99
CA ARG A 41 21.41 13.84 -2.62
C ARG A 41 21.04 12.36 -2.59
N ALA A 42 20.32 11.87 -3.60
CA ALA A 42 19.94 10.47 -3.74
C ALA A 42 20.75 9.75 -4.85
N ASP A 43 21.90 10.30 -5.27
CA ASP A 43 22.70 9.76 -6.38
C ASP A 43 23.66 8.66 -5.93
N TYR A 44 23.09 7.52 -5.55
CA TYR A 44 23.81 6.27 -5.26
C TYR A 44 23.23 5.11 -6.07
N SER A 45 24.06 4.12 -6.38
CA SER A 45 23.65 2.95 -7.18
C SER A 45 23.15 1.76 -6.36
N THR A 46 23.38 1.75 -5.05
CA THR A 46 23.07 0.61 -4.17
C THR A 46 22.50 1.08 -2.84
N ASN A 47 21.57 0.31 -2.27
CA ASN A 47 20.99 0.57 -0.95
C ASN A 47 20.80 -0.73 -0.19
N GLY A 48 21.29 -0.79 1.05
CA GLY A 48 20.97 -1.85 2.01
C GLY A 48 19.87 -1.42 2.98
N SER A 49 18.97 -2.33 3.33
CA SER A 49 18.04 -2.13 4.44
C SER A 49 17.80 -3.44 5.20
N GLY A 50 17.23 -3.34 6.40
CA GLY A 50 16.82 -4.49 7.17
C GLY A 50 15.69 -4.14 8.12
N TYR A 51 14.79 -5.09 8.35
CA TYR A 51 13.65 -4.88 9.25
C TYR A 51 13.38 -6.08 10.15
N ILE A 52 12.65 -5.83 11.24
CA ILE A 52 12.08 -6.85 12.12
C ILE A 52 10.59 -6.57 12.34
N LYS A 53 9.79 -7.63 12.26
CA LYS A 53 8.33 -7.61 12.42
C LYS A 53 7.89 -8.81 13.26
N PRO A 54 7.99 -8.74 14.61
CA PRO A 54 7.47 -9.79 15.46
C PRO A 54 5.95 -9.68 15.55
N GLU A 55 5.32 -10.77 15.95
CA GLU A 55 3.89 -10.89 16.15
C GLU A 55 3.63 -11.60 17.47
N VAL A 56 2.81 -10.96 18.31
CA VAL A 56 2.26 -11.53 19.53
C VAL A 56 0.79 -11.79 19.28
N PHE A 57 0.39 -13.06 19.37
CA PHE A 57 -0.98 -13.49 19.19
C PHE A 57 -1.49 -14.19 20.46
N HIS A 58 -2.75 -13.94 20.80
CA HIS A 58 -3.39 -14.59 21.94
C HIS A 58 -4.89 -14.84 21.68
N GLU A 59 -5.33 -16.08 21.85
CA GLU A 59 -6.75 -16.48 21.80
C GLU A 59 -7.28 -16.90 23.18
N TRP A 60 -8.51 -16.49 23.52
CA TRP A 60 -9.21 -16.92 24.72
C TRP A 60 -10.72 -17.05 24.50
N ASN A 61 -11.47 -17.42 25.55
CA ASN A 61 -12.93 -17.63 25.50
C ASN A 61 -13.38 -18.56 24.37
N ASN A 62 -12.77 -19.76 24.27
CA ASN A 62 -13.05 -20.72 23.20
C ASN A 62 -12.82 -20.17 21.78
N ARG A 63 -11.87 -19.23 21.63
CA ARG A 63 -11.51 -18.52 20.39
C ARG A 63 -12.52 -17.46 19.95
N ASP A 64 -13.47 -17.12 20.81
CA ASP A 64 -14.36 -15.99 20.58
C ASP A 64 -13.60 -14.66 20.71
N ASP A 65 -12.47 -14.62 21.42
CA ASP A 65 -11.65 -13.43 21.56
C ASP A 65 -10.22 -13.64 21.06
N LEU A 66 -9.74 -12.70 20.24
CA LEU A 66 -8.42 -12.72 19.62
C LEU A 66 -7.71 -11.39 19.86
N PHE A 67 -6.44 -11.45 20.26
CA PHE A 67 -5.55 -10.31 20.40
C PHE A 67 -4.35 -10.49 19.49
N THR A 68 -3.99 -9.42 18.76
CA THR A 68 -2.83 -9.37 17.88
C THR A 68 -2.05 -8.08 18.14
N PHE A 69 -0.73 -8.19 18.25
CA PHE A 69 0.18 -7.06 18.27
C PHE A 69 1.40 -7.32 17.38
N ILE A 70 1.59 -6.45 16.38
CA ILE A 70 2.66 -6.52 15.39
C ILE A 70 3.40 -5.18 15.40
N PRO A 71 4.46 -5.02 16.21
CA PRO A 71 5.37 -3.90 16.04
C PRO A 71 6.28 -4.12 14.82
N TYR A 72 6.89 -3.05 14.36
CA TYR A 72 7.78 -3.05 13.21
C TYR A 72 8.92 -2.07 13.43
N ALA A 73 10.11 -2.43 12.98
CA ALA A 73 11.23 -1.51 12.91
C ALA A 73 12.09 -1.81 11.69
N ARG A 74 12.53 -0.76 11.01
CA ARG A 74 13.42 -0.81 9.85
C ARG A 74 14.60 0.13 10.05
N VAL A 75 15.74 -0.27 9.51
CA VAL A 75 16.90 0.59 9.29
C VAL A 75 17.26 0.57 7.81
N ASP A 76 17.55 1.74 7.26
CA ASP A 76 17.95 1.94 5.87
C ASP A 76 19.33 2.62 5.82
N GLU A 77 20.12 2.29 4.80
CA GLU A 77 21.49 2.80 4.64
C GLU A 77 21.54 4.30 4.34
N HIS A 78 20.59 4.80 3.55
CA HIS A 78 20.64 6.17 3.02
C HIS A 78 19.46 7.02 3.48
N ASP A 79 18.24 6.47 3.52
CA ASP A 79 17.05 7.27 3.80
C ASP A 79 16.67 7.23 5.29
N THR A 80 16.81 8.37 5.97
CA THR A 80 16.39 8.51 7.37
C THR A 80 14.89 8.37 7.55
N GLU A 81 14.07 8.73 6.55
CA GLU A 81 12.61 8.55 6.61
C GLU A 81 12.19 7.09 6.51
N ARG A 82 13.01 6.27 5.83
CA ARG A 82 12.82 4.81 5.75
C ARG A 82 13.37 4.08 6.99
N THR A 83 14.13 4.75 7.84
CA THR A 83 14.56 4.25 9.14
C THR A 83 13.54 4.64 10.21
N HIS A 84 12.57 3.76 10.46
CA HIS A 84 11.47 4.05 11.37
C HIS A 84 11.04 2.84 12.20
N TRP A 85 10.17 3.10 13.18
CA TRP A 85 9.41 2.06 13.88
C TRP A 85 7.92 2.37 13.78
N ASP A 86 7.09 1.33 13.82
CA ASP A 86 5.65 1.46 13.71
C ASP A 86 4.92 0.36 14.51
N ILE A 87 3.66 0.60 14.85
CA ILE A 87 2.72 -0.46 15.24
C ILE A 87 1.88 -0.78 14.00
N ARG A 88 2.23 -1.87 13.31
CA ARG A 88 1.52 -2.32 12.11
C ARG A 88 0.10 -2.74 12.46
N GLU A 89 -0.03 -3.51 13.54
CA GLU A 89 -1.32 -3.93 14.07
C GLU A 89 -1.29 -3.99 15.60
N LEU A 90 -2.41 -3.58 16.21
CA LEU A 90 -2.71 -3.76 17.63
C LEU A 90 -4.22 -3.86 17.74
N SER A 91 -4.75 -5.08 17.83
CA SER A 91 -6.19 -5.28 17.74
C SER A 91 -6.71 -6.30 18.72
N TRP A 92 -7.94 -6.06 19.17
CA TRP A 92 -8.78 -7.05 19.81
C TRP A 92 -10.02 -7.30 18.94
N ILE A 93 -10.31 -8.57 18.73
CA ILE A 93 -11.46 -9.07 17.99
C ILE A 93 -12.32 -9.89 18.94
N HIS A 94 -13.63 -9.67 18.87
CA HIS A 94 -14.63 -10.50 19.54
C HIS A 94 -15.63 -11.04 18.52
N VAL A 95 -15.80 -12.36 18.50
CA VAL A 95 -16.71 -13.10 17.62
C VAL A 95 -17.95 -13.50 18.42
N GLY A 96 -19.12 -13.07 17.95
CA GLY A 96 -20.41 -13.44 18.49
C GLY A 96 -21.27 -14.21 17.48
N ASP A 97 -22.52 -14.48 17.85
CA ASP A 97 -23.46 -15.19 16.97
C ASP A 97 -23.94 -14.30 15.81
N GLY A 98 -23.35 -14.50 14.63
CA GLY A 98 -23.67 -13.76 13.40
C GLY A 98 -23.12 -12.33 13.35
N TRP A 99 -22.14 -11.99 14.20
CA TRP A 99 -21.43 -10.71 14.17
C TRP A 99 -20.01 -10.81 14.73
N GLU A 100 -19.17 -9.85 14.37
CA GLU A 100 -17.81 -9.71 14.87
C GLU A 100 -17.51 -8.24 15.12
N SER A 101 -16.90 -7.91 16.27
CA SER A 101 -16.37 -6.57 16.53
C SER A 101 -14.85 -6.58 16.54
N ARG A 102 -14.26 -5.56 15.95
CA ARG A 102 -12.81 -5.41 15.82
C ARG A 102 -12.44 -4.00 16.27
N VAL A 103 -11.55 -3.90 17.25
CA VAL A 103 -11.15 -2.62 17.84
C VAL A 103 -9.62 -2.54 17.92
N GLY A 104 -9.06 -1.43 17.48
CA GLY A 104 -7.63 -1.16 17.58
C GLY A 104 -7.04 -0.61 16.29
N ILE A 105 -5.73 -0.77 16.10
CA ILE A 105 -4.99 -0.39 14.90
C ILE A 105 -4.94 -1.61 13.98
N ARG A 106 -5.52 -1.52 12.78
CA ARG A 106 -5.63 -2.66 11.86
C ARG A 106 -5.35 -2.27 10.42
N LYS A 107 -4.92 -3.25 9.63
CA LYS A 107 -4.93 -3.16 8.16
C LYS A 107 -6.17 -3.89 7.62
N VAL A 108 -6.82 -3.30 6.64
CA VAL A 108 -7.96 -3.87 5.91
C VAL A 108 -7.69 -3.60 4.43
N PHE A 109 -7.94 -4.59 3.60
CA PHE A 109 -7.79 -4.48 2.16
C PHE A 109 -9.15 -4.64 1.49
N TRP A 110 -9.50 -3.71 0.62
CA TRP A 110 -10.64 -3.81 -0.29
C TRP A 110 -10.11 -3.76 -1.72
N GLY A 111 -10.58 -4.66 -2.57
CA GLY A 111 -10.13 -4.70 -3.95
C GLY A 111 -10.12 -6.11 -4.52
N VAL A 112 -10.15 -6.16 -5.85
CA VAL A 112 -10.14 -7.36 -6.67
C VAL A 112 -9.19 -7.24 -7.87
N THR A 113 -8.87 -6.05 -8.38
CA THR A 113 -7.97 -5.89 -9.55
C THR A 113 -6.49 -5.98 -9.16
N GLU A 114 -5.56 -6.09 -10.12
CA GLU A 114 -4.11 -6.02 -9.88
C GLU A 114 -3.49 -4.65 -10.15
N GLY A 115 -4.02 -3.92 -11.14
CA GLY A 115 -3.40 -2.69 -11.64
C GLY A 115 -3.53 -1.54 -10.66
N ARG A 116 -4.74 -1.30 -10.15
CA ARG A 116 -5.03 -0.25 -9.19
C ARG A 116 -6.22 -0.62 -8.30
N HIS A 117 -5.98 -0.68 -6.99
CA HIS A 117 -7.02 -0.91 -5.98
C HIS A 117 -7.81 0.39 -5.67
N LEU A 118 -8.71 0.78 -6.58
CA LEU A 118 -9.52 2.01 -6.50
C LEU A 118 -10.39 2.08 -5.23
N VAL A 119 -10.92 0.94 -4.80
CA VAL A 119 -11.79 0.88 -3.63
C VAL A 119 -11.03 0.84 -2.31
N ASP A 120 -9.72 0.55 -2.31
CA ASP A 120 -8.91 0.49 -1.10
C ASP A 120 -8.67 1.89 -0.51
N ILE A 121 -9.49 2.25 0.48
CA ILE A 121 -9.54 3.63 1.00
C ILE A 121 -9.51 3.71 2.53
N ILE A 122 -9.44 2.58 3.24
CA ILE A 122 -9.44 2.60 4.71
C ILE A 122 -8.07 2.98 5.24
N ASN A 123 -7.04 2.27 4.78
CA ASN A 123 -5.68 2.38 5.25
C ASN A 123 -4.85 3.32 4.37
N GLN A 124 -3.90 4.01 5.00
CA GLN A 124 -2.96 4.88 4.30
C GLN A 124 -1.79 4.06 3.76
N THR A 125 -1.32 4.32 2.54
CA THR A 125 -0.08 3.71 2.01
C THR A 125 1.14 4.12 2.82
N ASP A 126 2.05 3.17 3.05
CA ASP A 126 3.38 3.36 3.61
C ASP A 126 4.43 3.37 2.48
N GLN A 127 4.60 4.53 1.84
CA GLN A 127 5.40 4.66 0.61
C GLN A 127 6.90 4.42 0.83
N VAL A 128 7.40 4.61 2.06
CA VAL A 128 8.82 4.34 2.36
C VAL A 128 9.11 2.85 2.51
N ASP A 129 8.09 2.03 2.80
CA ASP A 129 8.31 0.62 3.07
C ASP A 129 8.50 -0.18 1.76
N GLN A 130 7.57 -0.04 0.83
CA GLN A 130 7.66 -0.63 -0.51
C GLN A 130 7.24 0.37 -1.59
N VAL A 131 7.87 0.26 -2.76
CA VAL A 131 7.71 1.23 -3.85
C VAL A 131 6.39 1.05 -4.59
N ASP A 132 5.83 -0.16 -4.62
CA ASP A 132 4.56 -0.46 -5.27
C ASP A 132 3.35 0.26 -4.66
N GLY A 133 3.45 0.69 -3.40
CA GLY A 133 2.34 1.30 -2.67
C GLY A 133 1.34 0.29 -2.09
N GLU A 134 1.71 -0.99 -2.07
CA GLU A 134 0.91 -2.08 -1.50
C GLU A 134 1.05 -2.18 0.02
N GLU A 135 2.22 -1.80 0.56
CA GLU A 135 2.37 -1.71 2.01
C GLU A 135 1.54 -0.56 2.58
N LYS A 136 0.74 -0.87 3.61
CA LYS A 136 -0.15 0.09 4.28
C LYS A 136 0.23 0.31 5.74
N LEU A 137 -0.08 1.50 6.26
CA LEU A 137 -0.11 1.81 7.68
C LEU A 137 -1.39 1.25 8.33
N GLY A 138 -1.27 0.75 9.56
CA GLY A 138 -2.44 0.34 10.34
C GLY A 138 -3.29 1.56 10.73
N GLN A 139 -4.61 1.46 10.57
CA GLN A 139 -5.58 2.51 10.85
C GLN A 139 -6.27 2.23 12.20
N PRO A 140 -6.30 3.18 13.15
CA PRO A 140 -7.16 3.06 14.32
C PRO A 140 -8.62 2.99 13.90
N MET A 141 -9.35 1.98 14.39
CA MET A 141 -10.72 1.72 13.98
C MET A 141 -11.54 1.01 15.06
N ILE A 142 -12.85 1.23 14.97
CA ILE A 142 -13.89 0.37 15.52
C ILE A 142 -14.67 -0.14 14.31
N ASN A 143 -14.64 -1.45 14.09
CA ASN A 143 -15.35 -2.11 13.01
C ASN A 143 -16.34 -3.11 13.58
N LEU A 144 -17.59 -3.05 13.12
CA LEU A 144 -18.61 -4.05 13.40
C LEU A 144 -18.99 -4.73 12.07
N SER A 145 -18.82 -6.04 12.03
CA SER A 145 -19.22 -6.89 10.92
C SER A 145 -20.44 -7.69 11.33
N THR A 146 -21.45 -7.77 10.46
CA THR A 146 -22.60 -8.65 10.66
C THR A 146 -22.70 -9.61 9.49
N VAL A 147 -22.84 -10.90 9.80
CA VAL A 147 -22.88 -11.98 8.82
C VAL A 147 -24.27 -12.58 8.80
N ARG A 148 -24.94 -12.50 7.65
CA ARG A 148 -26.31 -12.99 7.43
C ARG A 148 -26.37 -13.77 6.13
N ASP A 149 -27.44 -14.55 5.95
CA ASP A 149 -27.65 -15.33 4.71
C ASP A 149 -27.76 -14.46 3.44
N TRP A 150 -28.10 -13.17 3.60
CA TRP A 150 -28.20 -12.21 2.51
C TRP A 150 -26.92 -11.38 2.28
N GLY A 151 -25.86 -11.64 3.06
CA GLY A 151 -24.55 -11.02 2.89
C GLY A 151 -23.94 -10.51 4.19
N ILE A 152 -22.82 -9.82 4.02
CA ILE A 152 -22.01 -9.24 5.10
C ILE A 152 -22.16 -7.73 5.06
N VAL A 153 -22.38 -7.11 6.21
CA VAL A 153 -22.33 -5.65 6.36
C VAL A 153 -21.27 -5.30 7.38
N ASP A 154 -20.28 -4.53 6.93
CA ASP A 154 -19.26 -3.92 7.76
C ASP A 154 -19.53 -2.43 7.93
N VAL A 155 -19.48 -1.97 9.17
CA VAL A 155 -19.52 -0.55 9.54
C VAL A 155 -18.21 -0.19 10.20
N PHE A 156 -17.62 0.94 9.81
CA PHE A 156 -16.33 1.43 10.28
C PHE A 156 -16.48 2.83 10.87
N VAL A 157 -15.91 3.00 12.05
CA VAL A 157 -15.60 4.30 12.66
C VAL A 157 -14.10 4.38 12.79
N LEU A 158 -13.50 5.42 12.20
CA LEU A 158 -12.05 5.54 12.04
C LEU A 158 -11.58 6.78 12.81
N PRO A 159 -11.31 6.67 14.12
CA PRO A 159 -10.81 7.78 14.90
C PRO A 159 -9.34 8.06 14.57
N GLY A 160 -9.05 9.30 14.18
CA GLY A 160 -7.69 9.71 13.89
C GLY A 160 -7.23 9.28 12.50
N PHE A 161 -6.25 10.01 11.99
CA PHE A 161 -5.69 9.84 10.67
C PHE A 161 -4.17 9.66 10.77
N ARG A 162 -3.62 8.88 9.84
CA ARG A 162 -2.18 8.69 9.70
C ARG A 162 -1.76 9.17 8.33
N GLU A 163 -0.72 9.97 8.31
CA GLU A 163 -0.17 10.56 7.09
C GLU A 163 0.57 9.51 6.26
N ARG A 164 0.57 9.68 4.93
CA ARG A 164 1.41 8.93 4.02
C ARG A 164 2.87 9.23 4.37
N THR A 165 3.67 8.19 4.50
CA THR A 165 5.13 8.33 4.60
C THR A 165 5.71 8.66 3.22
N TYR A 166 6.81 9.40 3.15
CA TYR A 166 7.47 9.75 1.89
C TYR A 166 8.97 9.56 2.01
N ALA A 167 9.62 9.20 0.90
CA ALA A 167 11.07 9.11 0.84
C ALA A 167 11.69 10.49 1.13
N GLY A 168 12.75 10.48 1.93
CA GLY A 168 13.46 11.69 2.32
C GLY A 168 14.32 12.29 1.20
N GLU A 169 15.19 13.22 1.57
CA GLU A 169 16.05 13.90 0.60
C GLU A 169 17.07 12.98 -0.07
N GLU A 170 17.54 12.00 0.69
CA GLU A 170 18.49 10.97 0.24
C GLU A 170 17.75 9.71 -0.25
N GLY A 171 16.42 9.62 -0.08
CA GLY A 171 15.64 8.46 -0.51
C GLY A 171 15.46 8.33 -2.02
N ARG A 172 15.36 7.10 -2.52
CA ARG A 172 14.91 6.80 -3.89
C ARG A 172 14.16 5.46 -3.98
N PRO A 173 13.10 5.35 -4.79
CA PRO A 173 12.46 6.40 -5.59
C PRO A 173 11.82 7.49 -4.73
N ARG A 174 11.74 8.71 -5.25
CA ARG A 174 11.18 9.87 -4.53
C ARG A 174 10.48 10.84 -5.47
N THR A 175 9.68 11.74 -4.90
CA THR A 175 9.09 12.88 -5.60
C THR A 175 10.13 13.93 -5.99
N PRO A 176 9.82 14.83 -6.94
CA PRO A 176 10.77 15.84 -7.43
C PRO A 176 11.29 16.82 -6.38
N LEU A 177 10.48 17.06 -5.34
CA LEU A 177 10.84 17.79 -4.14
C LEU A 177 10.66 16.86 -2.93
N PRO A 178 11.37 17.07 -1.81
CA PRO A 178 11.07 16.37 -0.55
C PRO A 178 9.64 16.72 -0.13
N VAL A 179 9.01 15.85 0.65
CA VAL A 179 7.67 16.14 1.19
C VAL A 179 7.84 16.53 2.66
N SER A 180 7.26 17.67 3.01
CA SER A 180 7.32 18.24 4.36
C SER A 180 6.46 17.43 5.34
N ASP A 181 6.91 17.34 6.59
CA ASP A 181 6.12 16.80 7.72
C ASP A 181 4.96 17.71 8.13
N ASN A 182 4.90 18.93 7.60
CA ASN A 182 3.88 19.92 7.96
C ASN A 182 2.63 19.76 7.09
N ALA A 183 1.97 18.61 7.20
CA ALA A 183 0.76 18.32 6.44
C ALA A 183 -0.36 19.36 6.69
N GLN A 184 -1.08 19.69 5.62
CA GLN A 184 -2.28 20.50 5.66
C GLN A 184 -3.53 19.64 5.55
N TYR A 185 -4.60 20.08 6.21
CA TYR A 185 -5.87 19.37 6.25
C TYR A 185 -7.01 20.31 5.86
N GLU A 186 -7.94 19.82 5.06
CA GLU A 186 -9.19 20.54 4.79
C GLU A 186 -10.08 20.61 6.06
N SER A 187 -10.06 19.55 6.86
CA SER A 187 -10.76 19.51 8.13
C SER A 187 -10.04 20.34 9.18
N SER A 188 -10.77 21.21 9.89
CA SER A 188 -10.23 21.97 11.04
C SER A 188 -9.88 21.09 12.25
N LYS A 189 -10.21 19.80 12.22
CA LYS A 189 -9.78 18.81 13.23
C LYS A 189 -8.47 18.12 12.84
N GLU A 190 -7.90 18.46 11.69
CA GLU A 190 -6.63 17.90 11.20
C GLU A 190 -6.67 16.36 11.24
N ASN A 191 -5.60 15.75 11.73
CA ASN A 191 -5.48 14.30 11.91
C ASN A 191 -6.38 13.71 13.01
N GLN A 192 -7.21 14.51 13.69
CA GLN A 192 -8.16 14.05 14.71
C GLN A 192 -9.60 13.95 14.18
N ARG A 193 -9.82 14.16 12.86
CA ARG A 193 -11.11 13.88 12.23
C ARG A 193 -11.48 12.41 12.45
N VAL A 194 -12.77 12.16 12.68
CA VAL A 194 -13.32 10.81 12.72
C VAL A 194 -13.94 10.54 11.36
N ASP A 195 -13.42 9.54 10.67
CA ASP A 195 -13.90 9.13 9.36
C ASP A 195 -14.86 7.94 9.49
N PHE A 196 -15.69 7.72 8.47
CA PHE A 196 -16.70 6.67 8.48
C PHE A 196 -16.69 5.90 7.17
N ALA A 197 -16.95 4.60 7.26
CA ALA A 197 -17.19 3.78 6.08
C ALA A 197 -18.25 2.72 6.34
N ILE A 198 -18.92 2.28 5.28
CA ILE A 198 -19.81 1.13 5.26
C ILE A 198 -19.51 0.30 4.03
N ARG A 199 -19.55 -1.03 4.16
CA ARG A 199 -19.39 -1.96 3.05
C ARG A 199 -20.42 -3.08 3.17
N TYR A 200 -21.11 -3.36 2.08
CA TYR A 200 -21.98 -4.52 1.92
C TYR A 200 -21.32 -5.48 0.94
N GLN A 201 -21.28 -6.76 1.26
CA GLN A 201 -20.76 -7.81 0.40
C GLN A 201 -21.77 -8.95 0.27
N GLN A 202 -21.82 -9.58 -0.90
CA GLN A 202 -22.62 -10.76 -1.14
C GLN A 202 -21.92 -11.75 -2.07
N TYR A 203 -22.04 -13.02 -1.71
CA TYR A 203 -21.53 -14.16 -2.46
C TYR A 203 -22.72 -14.93 -3.03
N PHE A 204 -22.71 -15.20 -4.33
CA PHE A 204 -23.76 -15.94 -5.02
C PHE A 204 -23.26 -17.32 -5.44
N ASP A 205 -24.10 -18.34 -5.34
CA ASP A 205 -23.77 -19.74 -5.65
C ASP A 205 -23.28 -19.99 -7.10
N ASN A 206 -23.53 -19.04 -8.00
CA ASN A 206 -23.09 -19.12 -9.39
C ASN A 206 -21.65 -18.64 -9.63
N GLY A 207 -20.92 -18.27 -8.57
CA GLY A 207 -19.54 -17.77 -8.64
C GLY A 207 -19.41 -16.26 -8.78
N LEU A 208 -20.51 -15.51 -8.68
CA LEU A 208 -20.50 -14.04 -8.63
C LEU A 208 -20.31 -13.56 -7.18
N GLU A 209 -19.45 -12.58 -7.02
CA GLU A 209 -19.24 -11.84 -5.77
C GLU A 209 -19.40 -10.35 -6.07
N LEU A 210 -20.08 -9.65 -5.17
CA LEU A 210 -20.37 -8.21 -5.27
C LEU A 210 -20.04 -7.56 -3.94
N ALA A 211 -19.41 -6.38 -3.99
CA ALA A 211 -19.40 -5.47 -2.87
C ALA A 211 -19.76 -4.04 -3.29
N VAL A 212 -20.44 -3.32 -2.40
CA VAL A 212 -20.70 -1.89 -2.53
C VAL A 212 -20.24 -1.23 -1.24
N SER A 213 -19.44 -0.17 -1.38
CA SER A 213 -18.88 0.56 -0.25
C SER A 213 -19.16 2.06 -0.35
N HIS A 214 -19.18 2.72 0.80
CA HIS A 214 -19.19 4.17 0.88
C HIS A 214 -18.25 4.62 2.00
N PHE A 215 -17.37 5.57 1.69
CA PHE A 215 -16.40 6.16 2.60
C PHE A 215 -16.59 7.68 2.64
N SER A 216 -16.63 8.26 3.84
CA SER A 216 -16.65 9.70 4.07
C SER A 216 -15.58 10.08 5.08
N GLY A 217 -14.49 10.68 4.60
CA GLY A 217 -13.25 10.72 5.36
C GLY A 217 -12.16 11.61 4.79
N THR A 218 -11.05 11.70 5.50
CA THR A 218 -9.82 12.29 4.98
C THR A 218 -9.31 11.45 3.80
N SER A 219 -8.85 12.05 2.71
CA SER A 219 -8.33 11.31 1.56
C SER A 219 -7.09 10.49 1.93
N ARG A 220 -6.92 9.31 1.34
CA ARG A 220 -5.67 8.53 1.46
C ARG A 220 -4.69 8.87 0.33
N ASP A 221 -5.11 9.74 -0.59
CA ASP A 221 -4.37 10.28 -1.72
C ASP A 221 -4.22 11.80 -1.55
N PRO A 222 -3.22 12.27 -0.80
CA PRO A 222 -2.99 13.70 -0.62
C PRO A 222 -2.54 14.38 -1.91
N LEU A 223 -2.87 15.66 -2.04
CA LEU A 223 -2.30 16.53 -3.07
C LEU A 223 -0.94 17.06 -2.60
N LEU A 224 0.09 16.98 -3.44
CA LEU A 224 1.40 17.52 -3.12
C LEU A 224 1.53 18.95 -3.66
N ILE A 225 1.50 19.95 -2.78
CA ILE A 225 1.51 21.36 -3.14
C ILE A 225 2.93 21.91 -2.96
N PRO A 226 3.58 22.45 -4.00
CA PRO A 226 4.90 23.05 -3.83
C PRO A 226 4.83 24.27 -2.92
N ASP A 227 5.77 24.38 -1.99
CA ASP A 227 5.82 25.50 -1.05
C ASP A 227 6.09 26.83 -1.74
N SER A 228 5.64 27.92 -1.10
CA SER A 228 5.84 29.27 -1.64
C SER A 228 7.31 29.67 -1.61
N LEU A 229 7.84 30.09 -2.76
CA LEU A 229 9.19 30.64 -2.86
C LEU A 229 9.31 31.96 -2.10
N THR A 230 10.47 32.21 -1.51
CA THR A 230 10.81 33.54 -1.01
C THR A 230 10.89 34.55 -2.15
N LEU A 231 10.74 35.84 -1.84
CA LEU A 231 10.86 36.90 -2.86
C LEU A 231 12.22 36.87 -3.59
N ALA A 232 13.30 36.50 -2.89
CA ALA A 232 14.63 36.42 -3.48
C ALA A 232 14.73 35.25 -4.47
N GLU A 233 14.19 34.08 -4.12
CA GLU A 233 14.16 32.91 -4.99
C GLU A 233 13.28 33.12 -6.20
N LEU A 234 12.10 33.72 -6.02
CA LEU A 234 11.21 34.07 -7.11
C LEU A 234 11.87 35.05 -8.09
N GLN A 235 12.55 36.08 -7.59
CA GLN A 235 13.29 37.03 -8.43
C GLN A 235 14.42 36.34 -9.21
N ALA A 236 15.18 35.45 -8.56
CA ALA A 236 16.23 34.69 -9.21
C ALA A 236 15.66 33.75 -10.28
N LEU A 237 14.60 33.00 -9.97
CA LEU A 237 13.93 32.10 -10.90
C LEU A 237 13.42 32.82 -12.14
N ILE A 238 12.82 34.00 -11.99
CA ILE A 238 12.34 34.83 -13.10
C ILE A 238 13.52 35.36 -13.93
N ALA A 239 14.61 35.77 -13.28
CA ALA A 239 15.76 36.39 -13.96
C ALA A 239 16.66 35.38 -14.68
N THR A 240 16.90 34.22 -14.08
CA THR A 240 17.90 33.23 -14.55
C THR A 240 17.26 31.94 -15.06
N GLY A 241 15.98 31.71 -14.74
CA GLY A 241 15.33 30.43 -14.96
C GLY A 241 15.72 29.37 -13.92
N GLN A 242 16.53 29.68 -12.91
CA GLN A 242 17.00 28.70 -11.92
C GLN A 242 16.79 29.22 -10.50
N LEU A 243 16.45 28.32 -9.59
CA LEU A 243 16.49 28.60 -8.16
C LEU A 243 17.94 28.85 -7.72
N PRO A 244 18.16 29.78 -6.76
CA PRO A 244 19.47 29.97 -6.15
C PRO A 244 20.07 28.69 -5.60
N SER A 245 21.40 28.59 -5.62
CA SER A 245 22.08 27.52 -4.89
C SER A 245 21.79 27.61 -3.39
N GLY A 246 21.41 26.49 -2.78
CA GLY A 246 21.02 26.42 -1.38
C GLY A 246 19.52 26.63 -1.12
N SER A 247 18.71 26.86 -2.15
CA SER A 247 17.25 26.70 -2.04
C SER A 247 16.89 25.26 -1.68
N ASP A 248 15.90 25.11 -0.81
CA ASP A 248 15.42 23.82 -0.32
C ASP A 248 13.88 23.74 -0.39
N PRO A 249 13.32 23.72 -1.61
CA PRO A 249 11.87 23.69 -1.78
C PRO A 249 11.30 22.30 -1.48
N GLU A 250 10.14 22.28 -0.81
CA GLU A 250 9.41 21.07 -0.44
C GLU A 250 8.01 21.05 -1.04
N PHE A 251 7.38 19.88 -1.05
CA PHE A 251 5.95 19.71 -1.17
C PHE A 251 5.30 19.67 0.21
N THR A 252 4.26 20.46 0.42
CA THR A 252 3.33 20.27 1.54
C THR A 252 2.21 19.31 1.12
N PRO A 253 2.00 18.18 1.81
CA PRO A 253 0.89 17.29 1.53
C PRO A 253 -0.43 17.91 2.06
N LEU A 254 -1.44 18.00 1.20
CA LEU A 254 -2.78 18.46 1.52
C LEU A 254 -3.76 17.28 1.51
N TYR A 255 -4.36 17.02 2.67
CA TYR A 255 -5.39 16.00 2.85
C TYR A 255 -6.79 16.61 2.79
N ASN A 256 -7.47 16.36 1.67
CA ASN A 256 -8.86 16.75 1.47
C ASN A 256 -9.85 15.85 2.22
N VAL A 257 -11.07 16.34 2.46
CA VAL A 257 -12.19 15.51 2.88
C VAL A 257 -12.92 15.02 1.64
N ILE A 258 -13.11 13.71 1.53
CA ILE A 258 -13.74 13.06 0.38
C ILE A 258 -14.99 12.27 0.76
N ASP A 259 -15.88 12.12 -0.22
CA ASP A 259 -16.94 11.12 -0.22
C ASP A 259 -16.73 10.21 -1.43
N GLN A 260 -16.49 8.92 -1.19
CA GLN A 260 -16.26 7.89 -2.22
C GLN A 260 -17.33 6.81 -2.11
N THR A 261 -17.98 6.50 -3.23
CA THR A 261 -18.80 5.29 -3.36
C THR A 261 -18.08 4.32 -4.28
N GLY A 262 -17.91 3.08 -3.83
CA GLY A 262 -17.21 2.02 -4.54
C GLY A 262 -18.10 0.85 -4.91
N LEU A 263 -17.76 0.19 -6.01
CA LEU A 263 -18.33 -1.06 -6.49
C LEU A 263 -17.17 -2.03 -6.75
N GLU A 264 -17.30 -3.25 -6.26
CA GLU A 264 -16.41 -4.37 -6.55
C GLU A 264 -17.25 -5.50 -7.14
N LEU A 265 -16.82 -6.08 -8.26
CA LEU A 265 -17.42 -7.27 -8.86
C LEU A 265 -16.33 -8.29 -9.17
N GLN A 266 -16.59 -9.54 -8.82
CA GLN A 266 -15.74 -10.66 -9.17
C GLN A 266 -16.59 -11.83 -9.66
N TYR A 267 -16.19 -12.48 -10.75
CA TYR A 267 -16.90 -13.64 -11.29
C TYR A 267 -15.93 -14.73 -11.73
N LEU A 268 -15.97 -15.85 -11.01
CA LEU A 268 -15.15 -17.04 -11.30
C LEU A 268 -15.94 -18.05 -12.14
N ASN A 269 -15.40 -18.40 -13.31
CA ASN A 269 -15.98 -19.43 -14.16
C ASN A 269 -14.89 -20.16 -14.96
N SER A 270 -14.72 -21.47 -14.70
CA SER A 270 -13.95 -22.37 -15.56
C SER A 270 -12.52 -21.89 -15.86
N GLY A 271 -11.81 -21.41 -14.84
CA GLY A 271 -10.44 -20.88 -14.93
C GLY A 271 -10.34 -19.40 -15.34
N TRP A 272 -11.47 -18.75 -15.66
CA TRP A 272 -11.56 -17.30 -15.84
C TRP A 272 -11.99 -16.63 -14.54
N LEU A 273 -11.32 -15.55 -14.18
CA LEU A 273 -11.67 -14.68 -13.08
C LEU A 273 -11.89 -13.27 -13.65
N TRP A 274 -13.14 -12.84 -13.75
CA TRP A 274 -13.49 -11.50 -14.20
C TRP A 274 -13.57 -10.56 -13.01
N LYS A 275 -13.02 -9.36 -13.14
CA LYS A 275 -12.83 -8.44 -12.01
C LYS A 275 -13.13 -7.02 -12.43
N LEU A 276 -13.75 -6.26 -11.55
CA LEU A 276 -14.06 -4.85 -11.75
C LEU A 276 -14.06 -4.13 -10.40
N GLU A 277 -13.35 -3.02 -10.36
CA GLU A 277 -13.47 -1.97 -9.37
C GLU A 277 -13.95 -0.69 -10.04
N ALA A 278 -14.90 -0.01 -9.42
CA ALA A 278 -15.34 1.30 -9.87
C ALA A 278 -15.63 2.22 -8.69
N ILE A 279 -15.28 3.50 -8.83
CA ILE A 279 -15.55 4.51 -7.81
C ILE A 279 -16.18 5.77 -8.41
N SER A 280 -16.96 6.47 -7.58
CA SER A 280 -17.33 7.88 -7.79
C SER A 280 -16.94 8.67 -6.55
N ARG A 281 -16.06 9.66 -6.71
CA ARG A 281 -15.43 10.40 -5.60
C ARG A 281 -15.59 11.91 -5.76
N SER A 282 -15.93 12.60 -4.68
CA SER A 282 -15.87 14.07 -4.57
C SER A 282 -14.93 14.53 -3.45
N GLY A 283 -14.56 15.80 -3.44
CA GLY A 283 -13.71 16.42 -2.41
C GLY A 283 -12.33 16.86 -2.88
N GLN A 284 -11.95 16.54 -4.12
CA GLN A 284 -10.65 16.88 -4.72
C GLN A 284 -10.86 17.56 -6.07
N GLY A 285 -11.58 18.69 -6.07
CA GLY A 285 -12.07 19.33 -7.30
C GLY A 285 -13.49 18.90 -7.66
N GLU A 286 -13.79 18.79 -8.95
CA GLU A 286 -15.07 18.25 -9.42
C GLU A 286 -15.20 16.76 -9.06
N ARG A 287 -16.45 16.27 -9.00
CA ARG A 287 -16.71 14.84 -8.78
C ARG A 287 -16.27 14.06 -10.02
N PHE A 288 -15.46 13.04 -9.80
CA PHE A 288 -14.92 12.18 -10.87
C PHE A 288 -15.30 10.71 -10.61
N ASN A 289 -15.16 9.90 -11.64
CA ASN A 289 -15.32 8.45 -11.63
C ASN A 289 -14.03 7.80 -12.11
N ALA A 290 -13.75 6.62 -11.59
CA ALA A 290 -12.63 5.79 -12.04
C ALA A 290 -13.06 4.33 -12.09
N VAL A 291 -12.46 3.58 -12.99
CA VAL A 291 -12.69 2.15 -13.22
C VAL A 291 -11.36 1.46 -13.42
N ASP A 292 -11.22 0.29 -12.81
CA ASP A 292 -10.20 -0.70 -13.14
C ASP A 292 -10.93 -2.03 -13.34
N GLY A 293 -10.72 -2.71 -14.46
CA GLY A 293 -11.43 -3.95 -14.71
C GLY A 293 -10.86 -4.77 -15.84
N GLY A 294 -11.06 -6.07 -15.74
CA GLY A 294 -10.38 -7.02 -16.60
C GLY A 294 -10.67 -8.47 -16.25
N PHE A 295 -9.71 -9.32 -16.59
CA PHE A 295 -9.79 -10.73 -16.27
C PHE A 295 -8.42 -11.36 -16.03
N GLU A 296 -8.43 -12.44 -15.27
CA GLU A 296 -7.36 -13.42 -15.22
C GLU A 296 -7.81 -14.73 -15.87
N TYR A 297 -6.89 -15.41 -16.57
CA TYR A 297 -7.11 -16.76 -17.06
C TYR A 297 -5.95 -17.69 -16.68
N THR A 298 -6.26 -18.76 -15.96
CA THR A 298 -5.26 -19.74 -15.52
C THR A 298 -5.24 -20.98 -16.40
N GLN A 299 -4.12 -21.17 -17.10
CA GLN A 299 -3.78 -22.40 -17.79
C GLN A 299 -3.13 -23.38 -16.81
N VAL A 300 -3.90 -24.39 -16.41
CA VAL A 300 -3.43 -25.41 -15.46
C VAL A 300 -2.55 -26.45 -16.17
N GLY A 301 -1.42 -26.78 -15.56
CA GLY A 301 -0.53 -27.85 -16.04
C GLY A 301 0.15 -27.52 -17.37
N LEU A 302 0.77 -26.35 -17.48
CA LEU A 302 1.48 -25.87 -18.65
C LEU A 302 2.51 -26.92 -19.12
N LEU A 303 2.44 -27.29 -20.40
CA LEU A 303 3.35 -28.27 -21.04
C LEU A 303 3.44 -29.62 -20.30
N ASP A 304 2.31 -30.11 -19.77
CA ASP A 304 2.22 -31.37 -19.00
C ASP A 304 3.10 -31.38 -17.73
N THR A 305 3.38 -30.20 -17.17
CA THR A 305 4.09 -30.04 -15.90
C THR A 305 3.11 -29.76 -14.75
N ALA A 306 3.62 -29.60 -13.53
CA ALA A 306 2.84 -29.10 -12.40
C ALA A 306 2.69 -27.57 -12.42
N THR A 307 3.38 -26.86 -13.32
CA THR A 307 3.37 -25.39 -13.37
C THR A 307 2.09 -24.88 -14.00
N ASP A 308 1.48 -23.87 -13.38
CA ASP A 308 0.33 -23.14 -13.92
C ASP A 308 0.79 -21.79 -14.50
N LEU A 309 0.10 -21.33 -15.55
CA LEU A 309 0.33 -20.05 -16.20
C LEU A 309 -0.94 -19.21 -16.15
N GLY A 310 -0.92 -18.16 -15.35
CA GLY A 310 -1.95 -17.12 -15.30
C GLY A 310 -1.67 -16.01 -16.30
N TRP A 311 -2.69 -15.56 -17.00
CA TRP A 311 -2.70 -14.36 -17.84
C TRP A 311 -3.55 -13.30 -17.17
N ILE A 312 -3.09 -12.05 -17.14
CA ILE A 312 -3.78 -10.92 -16.51
C ILE A 312 -3.93 -9.82 -17.56
N VAL A 313 -5.15 -9.31 -17.74
CA VAL A 313 -5.44 -8.17 -18.61
C VAL A 313 -6.44 -7.27 -17.90
N GLU A 314 -6.06 -6.02 -17.65
CA GLU A 314 -6.94 -5.02 -17.03
C GLU A 314 -6.85 -3.67 -17.77
N TYR A 315 -7.96 -2.93 -17.74
CA TYR A 315 -8.07 -1.58 -18.28
C TYR A 315 -8.38 -0.61 -17.15
N ILE A 316 -7.54 0.41 -17.00
CA ILE A 316 -7.60 1.43 -15.96
C ILE A 316 -8.01 2.74 -16.61
N TRP A 317 -8.99 3.42 -16.04
CA TRP A 317 -9.47 4.69 -16.56
C TRP A 317 -10.02 5.60 -15.45
N GLU A 318 -9.80 6.91 -15.57
CA GLU A 318 -10.50 7.92 -14.76
C GLU A 318 -10.84 9.19 -15.56
N ASP A 319 -11.89 9.92 -15.15
CA ASP A 319 -12.35 11.16 -15.80
C ASP A 319 -11.96 12.44 -15.05
N ARG A 320 -10.99 12.37 -14.14
CA ARG A 320 -10.53 13.53 -13.38
C ARG A 320 -9.79 14.53 -14.27
N ASP A 321 -9.86 15.82 -13.95
CA ASP A 321 -9.02 16.85 -14.55
C ASP A 321 -7.54 16.41 -14.55
N ASP A 322 -6.89 16.55 -15.71
CA ASP A 322 -5.53 16.05 -15.97
C ASP A 322 -4.52 16.47 -14.89
N SER A 323 -4.58 17.72 -14.42
CA SER A 323 -3.67 18.22 -13.38
C SER A 323 -3.81 17.56 -12.01
N LEU A 324 -4.91 16.87 -11.77
CA LEU A 324 -5.20 16.14 -10.53
C LEU A 324 -5.21 14.63 -10.75
N ALA A 325 -5.11 14.17 -12.00
CA ALA A 325 -5.16 12.76 -12.36
C ALA A 325 -3.97 11.99 -11.77
N SER A 326 -4.21 10.72 -11.48
CA SER A 326 -3.22 9.71 -11.15
C SER A 326 -2.25 9.53 -12.31
N PRO A 327 -0.99 9.12 -12.06
CA PRO A 327 -0.11 8.63 -13.13
C PRO A 327 -0.68 7.43 -13.91
N LEU A 328 -1.71 6.75 -13.36
CA LEU A 328 -2.43 5.64 -13.98
C LEU A 328 -3.89 6.03 -14.24
N ALA A 329 -4.10 6.87 -15.25
CA ALA A 329 -5.40 7.47 -15.57
C ALA A 329 -6.06 6.90 -16.84
N SER A 330 -5.29 6.30 -17.76
CA SER A 330 -5.79 5.69 -19.00
C SER A 330 -4.79 4.64 -19.49
N ASP A 331 -4.83 3.48 -18.85
CA ASP A 331 -3.76 2.48 -18.95
C ASP A 331 -4.31 1.09 -19.23
N VAL A 332 -3.45 0.22 -19.75
CA VAL A 332 -3.71 -1.22 -19.86
C VAL A 332 -2.62 -1.98 -19.13
N LEU A 333 -3.02 -2.82 -18.17
CA LEU A 333 -2.15 -3.82 -17.55
C LEU A 333 -2.18 -5.09 -18.39
N LEU A 334 -0.99 -5.60 -18.74
CA LEU A 334 -0.77 -6.93 -19.28
C LEU A 334 0.20 -7.68 -18.37
N GLY A 335 -0.24 -8.78 -17.77
CA GLY A 335 0.54 -9.55 -16.81
C GLY A 335 0.53 -11.04 -17.06
N THR A 336 1.52 -11.72 -16.49
CA THR A 336 1.63 -13.17 -16.48
C THR A 336 2.14 -13.65 -15.12
N ARG A 337 1.56 -14.74 -14.61
CA ARG A 337 1.94 -15.38 -13.35
C ARG A 337 2.31 -16.84 -13.59
N PHE A 338 3.52 -17.24 -13.22
CA PHE A 338 3.95 -18.63 -13.21
C PHE A 338 3.94 -19.15 -11.78
N THR A 339 3.10 -20.15 -11.51
CA THR A 339 3.03 -20.81 -10.20
C THR A 339 3.53 -22.24 -10.38
N PHE A 340 4.67 -22.57 -9.78
CA PHE A 340 5.34 -23.86 -10.03
C PHE A 340 4.71 -25.03 -9.26
N ASN A 341 3.80 -24.75 -8.33
CA ASN A 341 3.14 -25.74 -7.47
C ASN A 341 4.13 -26.69 -6.77
N ASP A 342 5.31 -26.18 -6.39
CA ASP A 342 6.32 -26.92 -5.63
C ASP A 342 6.21 -26.63 -4.11
N VAL A 343 6.82 -27.49 -3.29
CA VAL A 343 6.83 -27.33 -1.82
C VAL A 343 7.53 -26.03 -1.39
N ALA A 344 8.38 -25.47 -2.26
CA ALA A 344 9.06 -24.20 -2.04
C ALA A 344 8.18 -22.98 -2.39
N SER A 345 6.96 -23.18 -2.88
CA SER A 345 6.03 -22.13 -3.30
C SER A 345 6.69 -21.14 -4.27
N THR A 346 7.38 -21.66 -5.28
CA THR A 346 8.06 -20.82 -6.27
C THR A 346 7.05 -20.13 -7.17
N GLU A 347 7.21 -18.82 -7.32
CA GLU A 347 6.34 -17.98 -8.14
C GLU A 347 7.15 -16.92 -8.91
N ILE A 348 6.67 -16.58 -10.10
CA ILE A 348 7.13 -15.42 -10.88
C ILE A 348 5.89 -14.67 -11.39
N LEU A 349 5.77 -13.39 -11.06
CA LEU A 349 4.80 -12.45 -11.62
C LEU A 349 5.54 -11.42 -12.47
N ALA A 350 5.11 -11.20 -13.70
CA ALA A 350 5.65 -10.16 -14.56
C ALA A 350 4.50 -9.36 -15.17
N GLY A 351 4.64 -8.04 -15.22
CA GLY A 351 3.59 -7.13 -15.68
C GLY A 351 4.14 -5.94 -16.44
N ILE A 352 3.32 -5.41 -17.34
CA ILE A 352 3.54 -4.13 -18.01
C ILE A 352 2.24 -3.34 -17.90
N ILE A 353 2.32 -2.16 -17.30
CA ILE A 353 1.28 -1.14 -17.39
C ILE A 353 1.70 -0.18 -18.51
N TYR A 354 0.83 0.00 -19.49
CA TYR A 354 1.05 0.84 -20.66
C TYR A 354 0.03 1.97 -20.68
N ASP A 355 0.53 3.20 -20.64
CA ASP A 355 -0.27 4.41 -20.81
C ASP A 355 -0.71 4.52 -22.28
N THR A 356 -2.01 4.60 -22.51
CA THR A 356 -2.61 4.60 -23.84
C THR A 356 -2.62 5.98 -24.52
N GLU A 357 -2.30 7.05 -23.78
CA GLU A 357 -2.25 8.43 -24.26
C GLU A 357 -0.81 8.92 -24.47
N ASP A 358 0.07 8.68 -23.49
CA ASP A 358 1.47 9.16 -23.49
C ASP A 358 2.49 8.07 -23.89
N GLU A 359 2.05 6.83 -24.08
CA GLU A 359 2.88 5.65 -24.41
C GLU A 359 3.92 5.27 -23.34
N GLU A 360 3.85 5.86 -22.14
CA GLU A 360 4.72 5.53 -21.01
C GLU A 360 4.49 4.07 -20.55
N LYS A 361 5.53 3.44 -20.00
CA LYS A 361 5.48 2.05 -19.55
C LYS A 361 6.06 1.90 -18.15
N ALA A 362 5.32 1.22 -17.27
CA ALA A 362 5.83 0.70 -16.02
C ALA A 362 5.90 -0.83 -16.12
N ILE A 363 7.11 -1.38 -16.05
CA ILE A 363 7.38 -2.81 -16.15
C ILE A 363 7.76 -3.33 -14.77
N SER A 364 7.10 -4.39 -14.30
CA SER A 364 7.39 -5.05 -13.04
C SER A 364 7.73 -6.54 -13.25
N LEU A 365 8.65 -7.04 -12.44
CA LEU A 365 8.94 -8.46 -12.30
C LEU A 365 9.11 -8.73 -10.81
N GLU A 366 8.35 -9.69 -10.30
CA GLU A 366 8.46 -10.17 -8.94
C GLU A 366 8.63 -11.68 -8.99
N SER A 367 9.53 -12.22 -8.18
CA SER A 367 9.72 -13.65 -8.05
C SER A 367 10.07 -14.00 -6.62
N SER A 368 9.61 -15.16 -6.17
CA SER A 368 9.92 -15.60 -4.82
C SER A 368 10.01 -17.11 -4.69
N ARG A 369 10.75 -17.56 -3.67
CA ARG A 369 10.94 -18.98 -3.36
C ARG A 369 11.28 -19.16 -1.88
N ARG A 370 10.75 -20.23 -1.27
CA ARG A 370 11.12 -20.68 0.08
C ARG A 370 12.27 -21.69 0.06
N PHE A 371 13.12 -21.62 1.08
CA PHE A 371 14.21 -22.55 1.34
C PHE A 371 14.02 -23.17 2.73
N GLY A 372 13.62 -24.44 2.76
CA GLY A 372 13.18 -25.07 4.00
C GLY A 372 11.91 -24.41 4.54
N ASN A 373 11.78 -24.35 5.87
CA ASN A 373 10.55 -23.90 6.52
C ASN A 373 10.57 -22.44 6.97
N SER A 374 11.75 -21.82 7.02
CA SER A 374 11.95 -20.52 7.71
C SER A 374 12.64 -19.48 6.86
N LEU A 375 13.00 -19.75 5.62
CA LEU A 375 13.69 -18.78 4.76
C LEU A 375 12.91 -18.55 3.47
N LYS A 376 12.67 -17.30 3.10
CA LYS A 376 12.12 -16.90 1.79
C LYS A 376 13.11 -15.93 1.14
N ALA A 377 13.41 -16.14 -0.13
CA ALA A 377 14.08 -15.14 -0.94
C ALA A 377 13.09 -14.58 -1.96
N SER A 378 13.17 -13.27 -2.19
CA SER A 378 12.38 -12.55 -3.18
C SER A 378 13.31 -11.73 -4.06
N LEU A 379 12.94 -11.58 -5.33
CA LEU A 379 13.59 -10.69 -6.28
C LEU A 379 12.49 -9.87 -6.96
N GLU A 380 12.64 -8.56 -6.91
CA GLU A 380 11.77 -7.58 -7.53
C GLU A 380 12.59 -6.74 -8.51
N ALA A 381 12.00 -6.36 -9.64
CA ALA A 381 12.58 -5.40 -10.55
C ALA A 381 11.49 -4.48 -11.10
N ARG A 382 11.80 -3.19 -11.18
CA ARG A 382 10.93 -2.16 -11.76
C ARG A 382 11.69 -1.34 -12.79
N PHE A 383 11.08 -1.13 -13.93
CA PHE A 383 11.64 -0.32 -15.02
C PHE A 383 10.57 0.63 -15.57
N TYR A 384 10.97 1.86 -15.83
CA TYR A 384 10.10 2.90 -16.38
C TYR A 384 10.66 3.37 -17.73
N THR A 385 9.92 3.16 -18.81
CA THR A 385 10.39 3.48 -20.17
C THR A 385 9.46 4.44 -20.90
N ASP A 386 10.01 5.14 -21.89
CA ASP A 386 9.31 6.15 -22.71
C ASP A 386 8.68 7.29 -21.90
N THR A 387 9.13 7.44 -20.65
CA THR A 387 8.65 8.43 -19.71
C THR A 387 9.15 9.83 -20.04
N ARG A 388 8.38 10.84 -19.61
CA ARG A 388 8.84 12.22 -19.58
C ARG A 388 10.07 12.36 -18.70
N LYS A 389 10.91 13.36 -18.99
CA LYS A 389 12.12 13.62 -18.18
C LYS A 389 11.72 14.01 -16.75
N PRO A 390 12.51 13.62 -15.73
CA PRO A 390 12.30 14.12 -14.37
C PRO A 390 12.32 15.65 -14.37
N GLN A 391 11.33 16.24 -13.71
CA GLN A 391 11.30 17.68 -13.50
C GLN A 391 12.28 18.05 -12.39
N SER A 392 13.15 19.03 -12.67
CA SER A 392 13.90 19.72 -11.62
C SER A 392 12.98 20.66 -10.83
N ALA A 393 13.36 20.99 -9.59
CA ALA A 393 12.66 22.00 -8.79
C ALA A 393 12.41 23.30 -9.57
N SER A 394 13.44 23.80 -10.28
CA SER A 394 13.29 25.02 -11.10
C SER A 394 12.30 24.86 -12.26
N GLN A 395 12.19 23.67 -12.86
CA GLN A 395 11.17 23.41 -13.89
C GLN A 395 9.78 23.43 -13.28
N LEU A 396 9.57 22.69 -12.18
CA LEU A 396 8.29 22.61 -11.47
C LEU A 396 7.73 24.01 -11.16
N TYR A 397 8.53 24.89 -10.54
CA TYR A 397 8.08 26.25 -10.23
C TYR A 397 7.84 27.12 -11.46
N ARG A 398 8.62 26.96 -12.54
CA ARG A 398 8.37 27.71 -13.79
C ARG A 398 7.07 27.26 -14.46
N ASP A 399 6.78 25.97 -14.41
CA ASP A 399 5.55 25.39 -14.96
C ASP A 399 4.34 25.89 -14.16
N ALA A 400 4.43 25.91 -12.82
CA ALA A 400 3.44 26.51 -11.94
C ALA A 400 3.21 28.01 -12.24
N LEU A 401 4.28 28.81 -12.39
CA LEU A 401 4.18 30.24 -12.74
C LEU A 401 3.54 30.49 -14.12
N ARG A 402 3.62 29.52 -15.02
CA ARG A 402 3.02 29.57 -16.37
C ARG A 402 1.62 28.96 -16.41
N ASN A 403 1.13 28.45 -15.29
CA ASN A 403 -0.13 27.70 -15.19
C ASN A 403 -0.15 26.50 -16.16
N VAL A 404 0.98 25.82 -16.28
CA VAL A 404 1.08 24.52 -16.98
C VAL A 404 0.57 23.46 -16.01
N ASN A 405 -0.66 23.00 -16.25
CA ASN A 405 -1.39 22.09 -15.38
C ASN A 405 -1.61 20.78 -16.13
N THR A 406 -0.54 20.01 -16.31
CA THR A 406 -0.58 18.70 -16.97
C THR A 406 -0.14 17.61 -16.01
N ASN A 407 -0.76 16.43 -16.08
CA ASN A 407 -0.31 15.26 -15.33
C ASN A 407 1.16 14.96 -15.65
N PRO A 408 2.09 14.87 -14.69
CA PRO A 408 3.48 14.57 -14.99
C PRO A 408 3.74 13.10 -15.38
N GLY A 409 2.71 12.24 -15.31
CA GLY A 409 2.81 10.81 -15.59
C GLY A 409 3.82 10.13 -14.66
N LEU A 410 4.60 9.20 -15.22
CA LEU A 410 5.70 8.51 -14.56
C LEU A 410 7.01 9.33 -14.54
N GLY A 411 7.01 10.55 -15.11
CA GLY A 411 8.16 11.45 -15.17
C GLY A 411 8.91 11.63 -13.83
N PRO A 412 8.22 11.82 -12.68
CA PRO A 412 8.85 11.92 -11.37
C PRO A 412 9.74 10.72 -10.97
N ILE A 413 9.38 9.51 -11.41
CA ILE A 413 10.07 8.27 -11.04
C ILE A 413 10.86 7.64 -12.20
N SER A 414 10.82 8.25 -13.39
CA SER A 414 11.47 7.81 -14.65
C SER A 414 12.94 7.43 -14.59
N ARG A 415 13.66 7.83 -13.52
CA ARG A 415 15.08 7.53 -13.30
C ARG A 415 15.35 6.63 -12.09
N SER A 416 14.32 5.90 -11.68
CA SER A 416 14.35 5.07 -10.48
C SER A 416 14.21 3.58 -10.80
N ASP A 417 14.66 3.15 -11.98
CA ASP A 417 14.77 1.74 -12.33
C ASP A 417 15.64 1.00 -11.30
N PHE A 418 15.14 -0.13 -10.79
CA PHE A 418 15.86 -0.92 -9.80
C PHE A 418 15.64 -2.42 -9.91
N ILE A 419 16.56 -3.15 -9.31
CA ILE A 419 16.46 -4.56 -8.98
C ILE A 419 16.70 -4.69 -7.48
N GLN A 420 15.80 -5.35 -6.78
CA GLN A 420 15.82 -5.54 -5.34
C GLN A 420 15.79 -7.03 -5.01
N ALA A 421 16.69 -7.45 -4.12
CA ALA A 421 16.68 -8.78 -3.55
C ALA A 421 16.38 -8.69 -2.05
N GLU A 422 15.51 -9.55 -1.57
CA GLU A 422 15.15 -9.64 -0.15
C GLU A 422 15.33 -11.07 0.35
N LEU A 423 15.85 -11.21 1.56
CA LEU A 423 15.94 -12.46 2.27
C LEU A 423 15.25 -12.34 3.63
N VAL A 424 14.17 -13.09 3.81
CA VAL A 424 13.33 -13.07 5.01
C VAL A 424 13.50 -14.37 5.79
N TYR A 425 13.82 -14.25 7.08
CA TYR A 425 13.86 -15.35 8.04
C TYR A 425 12.66 -15.28 8.98
N TYR A 426 11.89 -16.36 9.05
CA TYR A 426 10.73 -16.55 9.92
C TYR A 426 11.12 -17.33 11.17
N PHE A 427 10.69 -16.88 12.35
CA PHE A 427 10.96 -17.51 13.65
C PHE A 427 9.71 -17.77 14.49
#